data_AF-X0RQ81-F1
#
_entry.id   AF-X0RQ81-F1
#
_cell.length_a   1.000
_cell.length_b   1.000
_cell.length_c   1.000
_cell.angle_alpha   90.00
_cell.angle_beta   90.00
_cell.angle_gamma   90.00
#
_symmetry.space_group_name_H-M   'P 1'
#
loop_
_entity.id
_entity.type
_entity.pdbx_description
1 polymer ?
#
loop_
_entity_poly.entity_id
_entity_poly.type
_entity_poly.pdbx_seq_one_letter_code
_entity_poly.pdbx_strand_id
1 'polypeptide(L)'
;MNYHLRQLEGLVERNGERKYHLTPLGKRALAVLGSMTDELENGYEEYLTKARPPKGEGFVIWAGRYFYLLAFSTFSFLLGLFVFVHTGVRAGSFTEIWYYYAAAFAILVIVLLVWARGWVRREAERVQGGWESFLDRLMGRRR
;
A
#
# COMPACT_ATOMS: atom_id res chain seq x y z
N MET A 1 -31.30 14.24 -9.11
CA MET A 1 -30.24 15.27 -8.95
C MET A 1 -29.12 14.62 -8.17
N ASN A 2 -27.87 14.72 -8.62
CA ASN A 2 -26.73 14.08 -7.93
C ASN A 2 -26.57 14.69 -6.53
N TYR A 3 -26.37 13.88 -5.49
CA TYR A 3 -26.40 14.38 -4.09
C TYR A 3 -25.40 15.52 -3.84
N HIS A 4 -24.22 15.44 -4.47
CA HIS A 4 -23.19 16.47 -4.42
C HIS A 4 -23.61 17.81 -5.04
N LEU A 5 -24.51 17.80 -6.05
CA LEU A 5 -25.03 19.02 -6.67
C LEU A 5 -26.08 19.71 -5.79
N ARG A 6 -26.74 18.97 -4.89
CA ARG A 6 -27.72 19.53 -3.95
C ARG A 6 -27.05 20.42 -2.90
N GLN A 7 -25.79 20.17 -2.57
CA GLN A 7 -25.01 21.02 -1.67
C GLN A 7 -24.56 22.33 -2.32
N LEU A 8 -24.60 22.40 -3.67
CA LEU A 8 -24.26 23.59 -4.45
C LEU A 8 -25.50 24.37 -4.89
N GLU A 9 -26.68 23.98 -4.38
CA GLU A 9 -27.95 24.65 -4.62
C GLU A 9 -27.87 26.08 -4.04
N GLY A 10 -28.09 27.09 -4.90
CA GLY A 10 -27.91 28.52 -4.56
C GLY A 10 -26.58 29.13 -5.03
N LEU A 11 -25.53 28.33 -5.22
CA LEU A 11 -24.27 28.75 -5.86
C LEU A 11 -24.24 28.45 -7.36
N VAL A 12 -24.96 27.40 -7.76
CA VAL A 12 -25.07 26.93 -9.14
C VAL A 12 -26.54 26.78 -9.50
N GLU A 13 -26.93 27.33 -10.64
CA GLU A 13 -28.30 27.29 -11.15
C GLU A 13 -28.33 26.58 -12.51
N ARG A 14 -29.41 25.86 -12.79
CA ARG A 14 -29.58 25.12 -14.03
C ARG A 14 -30.39 25.94 -15.03
N ASN A 15 -29.79 26.29 -16.17
CA ASN A 15 -30.47 27.00 -17.25
C ASN A 15 -31.45 26.07 -18.01
N GLY A 16 -32.38 26.64 -18.77
CA GLY A 16 -33.39 25.92 -19.56
C GLY A 16 -32.81 24.91 -20.56
N GLU A 17 -31.55 25.07 -20.97
CA GLU A 17 -30.79 24.12 -21.78
C GLU A 17 -30.14 22.97 -20.99
N ARG A 18 -30.51 22.77 -19.72
CA ARG A 18 -29.93 21.78 -18.79
C ARG A 18 -28.44 21.99 -18.44
N LYS A 19 -27.85 23.14 -18.78
CA LYS A 19 -26.47 23.52 -18.40
C LYS A 19 -26.45 24.19 -17.02
N TYR A 20 -25.39 23.97 -16.27
CA TYR A 20 -25.18 24.56 -14.95
C TYR A 20 -24.34 25.82 -15.07
N HIS A 21 -24.83 26.93 -14.51
CA HIS A 21 -24.12 28.21 -14.47
C HIS A 21 -23.98 28.69 -13.02
N LEU A 22 -22.88 29.37 -12.71
CA LEU A 22 -22.67 29.99 -11.42
C LEU A 22 -23.58 31.20 -11.25
N THR A 23 -24.28 31.25 -10.11
CA THR A 23 -25.05 32.41 -9.68
C THR A 23 -24.10 33.56 -9.31
N PRO A 24 -24.58 34.81 -9.20
CA PRO A 24 -23.77 35.92 -8.72
C PRO A 24 -23.14 35.65 -7.34
N LEU A 25 -23.84 34.89 -6.49
CA LEU A 25 -23.34 34.42 -5.20
C LEU A 25 -22.22 33.39 -5.38
N GLY A 26 -22.41 32.41 -6.27
CA GLY A 26 -21.38 31.43 -6.66
C GLY A 26 -20.10 32.06 -7.18
N LYS A 27 -20.21 33.10 -8.02
CA LYS A 27 -19.05 33.85 -8.53
C LYS A 27 -18.28 34.56 -7.42
N ARG A 28 -18.97 35.16 -6.45
CA ARG A 28 -18.33 35.83 -5.29
C ARG A 28 -17.67 34.82 -4.35
N ALA A 29 -18.35 33.70 -4.06
CA ALA A 29 -17.77 32.62 -3.25
C ALA A 29 -16.50 32.05 -3.90
N LEU A 30 -16.53 31.85 -5.22
CA LEU A 30 -15.36 31.38 -5.98
C LEU A 30 -14.21 32.40 -5.99
N ALA A 31 -14.51 33.70 -6.06
CA ALA A 31 -13.50 34.74 -5.96
C ALA A 31 -12.83 34.79 -4.57
N VAL A 32 -13.61 34.63 -3.50
CA VAL A 32 -13.08 34.56 -2.13
C VAL A 32 -12.23 33.31 -1.93
N LEU A 33 -12.70 32.15 -2.40
CA LEU A 33 -11.91 30.91 -2.39
C LEU A 33 -10.62 31.06 -3.19
N GLY A 34 -10.67 31.66 -4.39
CA GLY A 34 -9.49 31.93 -5.21
C GLY A 34 -8.44 32.77 -4.47
N SER A 35 -8.87 33.84 -3.79
CA SER A 35 -7.94 34.67 -3.00
C SER A 35 -7.33 33.96 -1.80
N MET A 36 -8.03 32.99 -1.21
CA MET A 36 -7.48 32.14 -0.14
C MET A 36 -6.57 31.04 -0.69
N THR A 37 -6.80 30.60 -1.94
CA THR A 37 -6.04 29.52 -2.57
C THR A 37 -4.65 30.00 -2.98
N ASP A 38 -4.50 31.24 -3.46
CA ASP A 38 -3.19 31.82 -3.80
C ASP A 38 -2.23 31.89 -2.58
N GLU A 39 -2.76 32.11 -1.38
CA GLU A 39 -1.98 32.06 -0.13
C GLU A 39 -1.72 30.63 0.37
N LEU A 40 -2.64 29.69 0.09
CA LEU A 40 -2.49 28.28 0.45
C LEU A 40 -1.55 27.52 -0.49
N GLU A 41 -1.48 27.88 -1.77
CA GLU A 41 -0.77 27.11 -2.82
C GLU A 41 0.75 27.06 -2.54
N ASN A 42 1.35 28.14 -2.03
CA ASN A 42 2.77 28.18 -1.65
C ASN A 42 3.12 27.32 -0.42
N GLY A 43 2.18 27.12 0.51
CA GLY A 43 2.41 26.30 1.71
C GLY A 43 2.05 24.83 1.51
N TYR A 44 1.03 24.55 0.70
CA TYR A 44 0.52 23.19 0.50
C TYR A 44 1.31 22.37 -0.51
N GLU A 45 2.08 22.96 -1.44
CA GLU A 45 2.93 22.15 -2.33
C GLU A 45 3.92 21.25 -1.54
N GLU A 46 4.48 21.73 -0.42
CA GLU A 46 5.39 20.95 0.42
C GLU A 46 4.67 19.83 1.20
N TYR A 47 3.43 20.07 1.63
CA TYR A 47 2.61 19.06 2.30
C TYR A 47 1.96 18.07 1.33
N LEU A 48 1.60 18.50 0.12
CA LEU A 48 1.06 17.66 -0.95
C LEU A 48 2.17 16.87 -1.66
N THR A 49 3.42 17.30 -1.62
CA THR A 49 4.57 16.47 -2.02
C THR A 49 4.93 15.44 -0.96
N LYS A 50 4.79 15.76 0.34
CA LYS A 50 4.93 14.79 1.44
C LYS A 50 3.74 13.82 1.55
N ALA A 51 2.54 14.26 1.18
CA ALA A 51 1.30 13.46 1.20
C ALA A 51 0.92 12.87 -0.15
N ARG A 52 1.68 13.15 -1.23
CA ARG A 52 1.63 12.32 -2.44
C ARG A 52 2.31 11.03 -2.06
N PRO A 53 1.57 9.94 -1.87
CA PRO A 53 2.25 8.69 -1.74
C PRO A 53 3.07 8.47 -3.01
N PRO A 54 4.33 8.00 -2.88
CA PRO A 54 5.12 7.69 -4.04
C PRO A 54 4.31 6.72 -4.90
N LYS A 55 4.07 7.08 -6.17
CA LYS A 55 3.53 6.20 -7.20
C LYS A 55 4.40 4.93 -7.21
N GLY A 56 3.95 3.92 -6.47
CA GLY A 56 4.80 2.86 -5.90
C GLY A 56 4.15 2.14 -4.71
N GLU A 57 3.06 2.69 -4.15
CA GLU A 57 2.26 2.10 -3.05
C GLU A 57 1.81 0.65 -3.26
N GLY A 58 1.62 0.21 -4.50
CA GLY A 58 1.30 -1.19 -4.77
C GLY A 58 2.35 -2.13 -4.17
N PHE A 59 3.63 -1.78 -4.26
CA PHE A 59 4.73 -2.61 -3.79
C PHE A 59 4.89 -2.60 -2.27
N VAL A 60 4.82 -1.45 -1.59
CA VAL A 60 5.02 -1.40 -0.13
C VAL A 60 3.83 -2.03 0.62
N ILE A 61 2.61 -1.80 0.13
CA ILE A 61 1.39 -2.39 0.69
C ILE A 61 1.35 -3.91 0.40
N TRP A 62 1.74 -4.34 -0.82
CA TRP A 62 1.87 -5.77 -1.11
C TRP A 62 3.01 -6.42 -0.31
N ALA A 63 4.23 -5.90 -0.37
CA ALA A 63 5.39 -6.46 0.31
C ALA A 63 5.15 -6.58 1.81
N GLY A 64 4.54 -5.57 2.45
CA GLY A 64 4.10 -5.65 3.84
C GLY A 64 3.13 -6.82 4.06
N ARG A 65 2.08 -6.93 3.24
CA ARG A 65 1.08 -8.00 3.38
C ARG A 65 1.67 -9.41 3.21
N TYR A 66 2.57 -9.61 2.25
CA TYR A 66 3.23 -10.91 2.06
C TYR A 66 4.28 -11.21 3.13
N PHE A 67 4.95 -10.17 3.65
CA PHE A 67 5.84 -10.32 4.80
C PHE A 67 5.10 -10.78 6.05
N TYR A 68 3.94 -10.18 6.35
CA TYR A 68 3.10 -10.61 7.48
C TYR A 68 2.60 -12.05 7.32
N LEU A 69 2.21 -12.47 6.11
CA LEU A 69 1.82 -13.86 5.86
C LEU A 69 2.98 -14.84 6.05
N LEU A 70 4.18 -14.47 5.60
CA LEU A 70 5.39 -15.28 5.78
C LEU A 70 5.78 -15.39 7.27
N ALA A 71 5.72 -14.28 7.99
CA ALA A 71 5.98 -14.22 9.43
C ALA A 71 4.95 -15.05 10.21
N PHE A 72 3.67 -14.91 9.88
CA PHE A 72 2.58 -15.67 10.50
C PHE A 72 2.70 -17.18 10.23
N SER A 73 3.06 -17.57 9.01
CA SER A 73 3.31 -18.96 8.63
C SER A 73 4.49 -19.55 9.41
N THR A 74 5.59 -18.81 9.50
CA THR A 74 6.77 -19.22 10.27
C THR A 74 6.46 -19.35 11.77
N PHE A 75 5.74 -18.38 12.33
CA PHE A 75 5.33 -18.41 13.73
C PHE A 75 4.40 -19.59 14.03
N SER A 76 3.41 -19.83 13.16
CA SER A 76 2.50 -20.98 13.28
C SER A 76 3.24 -22.31 13.20
N PHE A 77 4.27 -22.41 12.35
CA PHE A 77 5.12 -23.58 12.27
C PHE A 77 5.89 -23.83 13.57
N LEU A 78 6.54 -22.79 14.11
CA LEU A 78 7.30 -22.89 15.36
C LEU A 78 6.39 -23.28 16.53
N LEU A 79 5.20 -22.69 16.60
CA LEU A 79 4.21 -23.03 17.62
C LEU A 79 3.76 -24.50 17.47
N GLY A 80 3.45 -24.94 16.25
CA GLY A 80 3.09 -26.32 15.96
C GLY A 80 4.20 -27.30 16.32
N LEU A 81 5.46 -26.97 16.03
CA LEU A 81 6.62 -27.79 16.38
C LEU A 81 6.82 -27.84 17.91
N PHE A 82 6.62 -26.73 18.60
CA PHE A 82 6.69 -26.68 20.06
C PHE A 82 5.61 -27.57 20.70
N VAL A 83 4.37 -27.44 20.25
CA VAL A 83 3.26 -28.31 20.71
C VAL A 83 3.58 -29.77 20.38
N PHE A 84 4.04 -30.06 19.17
CA PHE A 84 4.41 -31.40 18.73
C PHE A 84 5.45 -32.06 19.65
N VAL A 85 6.53 -31.34 19.97
CA VAL A 85 7.59 -31.84 20.86
C VAL A 85 7.06 -31.96 22.30
N HIS A 86 6.37 -30.95 22.80
CA HIS A 86 5.97 -30.93 24.21
C HIS A 86 4.84 -31.91 24.53
N THR A 87 3.82 -32.03 23.67
CA THR A 87 2.71 -32.96 23.90
C THR A 87 3.02 -34.34 23.38
N GLY A 88 3.53 -34.43 22.17
CA GLY A 88 3.75 -35.69 21.48
C GLY A 88 4.89 -36.55 21.98
N VAL A 89 6.09 -35.95 22.00
CA VAL A 89 7.31 -36.68 22.35
C VAL A 89 7.33 -37.00 23.84
N ARG A 90 6.84 -36.10 24.70
CA ARG A 90 6.72 -36.38 26.14
C ARG A 90 5.62 -37.39 26.48
N ALA A 91 4.50 -37.41 25.76
CA ALA A 91 3.44 -38.38 26.01
C ALA A 91 3.70 -39.75 25.37
N GLY A 92 4.73 -39.88 24.51
CA GLY A 92 5.04 -41.11 23.79
C GLY A 92 3.94 -41.57 22.83
N SER A 93 2.99 -40.68 22.50
CA SER A 93 1.76 -41.02 21.77
C SER A 93 1.88 -40.91 20.26
N PHE A 94 2.97 -40.36 19.74
CA PHE A 94 3.16 -40.19 18.31
C PHE A 94 3.84 -41.41 17.67
N THR A 95 3.13 -42.00 16.73
CA THR A 95 3.62 -43.01 15.78
C THR A 95 4.62 -42.41 14.78
N GLU A 96 5.45 -43.26 14.17
CA GLU A 96 6.52 -42.89 13.22
C GLU A 96 6.05 -41.95 12.09
N ILE A 97 4.80 -42.09 11.66
CA ILE A 97 4.14 -41.28 10.63
C ILE A 97 4.21 -39.77 10.91
N TRP A 98 4.12 -39.37 12.18
CA TRP A 98 4.12 -37.95 12.57
C TRP A 98 5.47 -37.26 12.33
N TYR A 99 6.58 -37.99 12.41
CA TYR A 99 7.90 -37.46 12.11
C TYR A 99 8.05 -37.13 10.62
N TYR A 100 7.45 -37.94 9.74
CA TYR A 100 7.42 -37.64 8.30
C TYR A 100 6.62 -36.38 7.99
N TYR A 101 5.49 -36.16 8.67
CA TYR A 101 4.74 -34.92 8.52
C TYR A 101 5.51 -33.70 9.01
N ALA A 102 6.19 -33.80 10.16
CA ALA A 102 7.04 -32.73 10.67
C ALA A 102 8.20 -32.40 9.70
N ALA A 103 8.85 -33.43 9.15
CA ALA A 103 9.93 -33.27 8.16
C ALA A 103 9.42 -32.66 6.84
N ALA A 104 8.28 -33.13 6.32
CA ALA A 104 7.68 -32.58 5.11
C ALA A 104 7.30 -31.10 5.28
N PHE A 105 6.76 -30.74 6.44
CA PHE A 105 6.41 -29.35 6.73
C PHE A 105 7.65 -28.47 6.91
N ALA A 106 8.72 -28.97 7.54
CA ALA A 106 9.99 -28.27 7.63
C ALA A 106 10.58 -27.98 6.23
N ILE A 107 10.54 -28.96 5.32
CA ILE A 107 10.98 -28.78 3.93
C ILE A 107 10.14 -27.71 3.23
N LEU A 108 8.81 -27.74 3.39
CA LEU A 108 7.90 -26.73 2.82
C LEU A 108 8.28 -25.32 3.26
N VAL A 109 8.55 -25.12 4.56
CA VAL A 109 8.96 -23.82 5.11
C VAL A 109 10.30 -23.37 4.53
N ILE A 110 11.29 -24.26 4.43
CA ILE A 110 12.60 -23.94 3.84
C ILE A 110 12.44 -23.50 2.39
N VAL A 111 11.63 -24.22 1.59
CA VAL A 111 11.36 -23.86 0.19
C VAL A 111 10.71 -22.47 0.10
N LEU A 112 9.71 -22.19 0.95
CA LEU A 112 9.06 -20.88 1.01
C LEU A 112 10.04 -19.76 1.38
N LEU A 113 10.96 -20.01 2.32
CA LEU A 113 11.97 -19.03 2.73
C LEU A 113 13.00 -18.76 1.63
N VAL A 114 13.48 -19.80 0.95
CA VAL A 114 14.41 -19.66 -0.19
C VAL A 114 13.73 -18.91 -1.34
N TRP A 115 12.47 -19.25 -1.63
CA TRP A 115 11.68 -18.56 -2.64
C TRP A 115 11.46 -17.10 -2.29
N ALA A 116 11.09 -16.80 -1.05
CA ALA A 116 10.91 -15.44 -0.56
C ALA A 116 12.22 -14.63 -0.64
N ARG A 117 13.36 -15.22 -0.25
CA ARG A 117 14.69 -14.58 -0.36
C ARG A 117 15.04 -14.25 -1.81
N GLY A 118 14.81 -15.19 -2.74
CA GLY A 118 15.04 -14.97 -4.17
C GLY A 118 14.09 -13.95 -4.78
N TRP A 119 12.86 -13.83 -4.26
CA TRP A 119 11.90 -12.81 -4.67
C TRP A 119 12.30 -11.42 -4.16
N VAL A 120 12.62 -11.29 -2.87
CA VAL A 120 13.08 -10.04 -2.25
C VAL A 120 14.31 -9.48 -2.97
N ARG A 121 15.27 -10.34 -3.36
CA ARG A 121 16.46 -9.90 -4.09
C ARG A 121 16.13 -9.33 -5.47
N ARG A 122 15.27 -10.01 -6.23
CA ARG A 122 14.83 -9.54 -7.56
C ARG A 122 14.06 -8.23 -7.49
N GLU A 123 13.28 -8.04 -6.43
CA GLU A 123 12.50 -6.81 -6.26
C GLU A 123 13.36 -5.66 -5.74
N ALA A 124 14.36 -5.93 -4.89
CA ALA A 124 15.35 -4.94 -4.48
C ALA A 124 16.10 -4.37 -5.69
N GLU A 125 16.50 -5.22 -6.65
CA GLU A 125 17.15 -4.80 -7.89
C GLU A 125 16.23 -3.91 -8.76
N ARG A 126 14.93 -4.20 -8.83
CA ARG A 126 13.95 -3.35 -9.55
C ARG A 126 13.73 -2.00 -8.90
N VAL A 127 13.67 -1.96 -7.57
CA VAL A 127 13.49 -0.71 -6.81
C VAL A 127 14.75 0.16 -6.91
N GLN A 128 15.95 -0.43 -6.84
CA GLN A 128 17.20 0.29 -7.02
C GLN A 128 17.33 0.89 -8.42
N GLY A 129 17.04 0.11 -9.48
CA GLY A 129 17.05 0.62 -10.86
C GLY A 129 15.99 1.71 -11.10
N GLY A 130 14.83 1.59 -10.45
CA GLY A 130 13.79 2.62 -10.47
C GLY A 130 14.26 3.92 -9.79
N TRP A 131 14.94 3.81 -8.64
CA TRP A 131 15.47 4.93 -7.88
C TRP A 131 16.57 5.69 -8.62
N GLU A 132 17.50 4.99 -9.27
CA GLU A 132 18.52 5.64 -10.12
C GLU A 132 17.88 6.39 -11.29
N SER A 133 16.89 5.79 -11.97
CA SER A 133 16.17 6.45 -13.07
C SER A 133 15.35 7.67 -12.63
N PHE A 134 14.97 7.71 -11.35
CA PHE A 134 14.26 8.84 -10.74
C PHE A 134 15.23 9.94 -10.34
N LEU A 135 16.36 9.59 -9.72
CA LEU A 135 17.45 10.50 -9.40
C LEU A 135 18.05 11.16 -10.65
N ASP A 136 18.23 10.41 -11.74
CA ASP A 136 18.71 10.96 -13.02
C ASP A 136 17.73 11.98 -13.62
N ARG A 137 16.42 11.74 -13.47
CA ARG A 137 15.37 12.69 -13.89
C ARG A 137 15.34 13.94 -13.01
N LEU A 138 15.56 13.80 -11.70
CA LEU A 138 15.60 14.90 -10.73
C LEU A 138 16.85 15.77 -10.88
N MET A 139 18.00 15.14 -11.11
CA MET A 139 19.28 15.84 -11.27
C MET A 139 19.46 16.46 -12.66
N GLY A 140 18.43 16.43 -13.51
CA GLY A 140 18.45 17.10 -14.82
C GLY A 140 19.60 16.64 -15.72
N ARG A 141 20.14 15.43 -15.48
CA ARG A 141 21.26 14.89 -16.23
C ARG A 141 20.73 14.29 -17.53
N ARG A 142 20.25 15.16 -18.43
CA ARG A 142 20.16 14.80 -19.85
C ARG A 142 21.61 14.64 -20.33
N ARG A 143 22.03 13.40 -20.54
CA ARG A 143 23.10 13.13 -21.50
C ARG A 143 22.63 13.54 -22.88
#